data_AF-A0ABD0BNY2-F1
#
_entry.id   AF-A0ABD0BNY2-F1
#
_cell.length_a   1.000
_cell.length_b   1.000
_cell.length_c   1.000
_cell.angle_alpha   90.00
_cell.angle_beta   90.00
_cell.angle_gamma   90.00
#
_symmetry.space_group_name_H-M   'P 1'
#
loop_
_entity.id
_entity.type
_entity.pdbx_description
1 polymer ?
#
loop_
_entity_poly.entity_id
_entity_poly.type
_entity_poly.pdbx_seq_one_letter_code
_entity_poly.pdbx_strand_id
1 'polypeptide(L)'
;MRISTQMMYEQSMRGVTNSQSLWLSYGEQMSTGKRINRPSDDPIAASQAVVLSQAQTQNSQYALARSFATTKVSLEENVLSQVTTAIQAAQEKIVNAGNGTLSDDDRASLATNLQGIRDQLMNLANSTDGNGRYIFSGYKTEAAAFDQATGDYKGGGTPISQQVDSARTMQISHTGTEVFDSFTSNAKPEPDGSAPETNLFKILDSAIEALNTPIGEDETKAEAFTAAIDKANRGLSNSLNNVLTVRADLGIKLDELGKLDALGEDRALGQTQQMSNLVDVDWNSVISSYTMQQAALQASYKAFSDMQGMSLFQMNK
;
A
#
# COMPACT_ATOMS: atom_id res chain seq x y z
N MET A 1 -73.89 -19.15 13.98
CA MET A 1 -73.07 -18.09 14.60
C MET A 1 -73.31 -16.79 13.82
N ARG A 2 -73.81 -15.72 14.45
CA ARG A 2 -73.95 -14.40 13.82
C ARG A 2 -72.61 -13.68 13.94
N ILE A 3 -71.94 -13.41 12.83
CA ILE A 3 -70.84 -12.44 12.81
C ILE A 3 -71.47 -11.08 13.13
N SER A 4 -70.97 -10.37 14.14
CA SER A 4 -71.49 -9.04 14.50
C SER A 4 -70.98 -7.99 13.51
N THR A 5 -71.78 -6.96 13.24
CA THR A 5 -71.39 -5.80 12.43
C THR A 5 -70.10 -5.14 12.93
N GLN A 6 -69.85 -5.18 14.24
CA GLN A 6 -68.60 -4.77 14.89
C GLN A 6 -67.39 -5.60 14.41
N MET A 7 -67.52 -6.93 14.36
CA MET A 7 -66.43 -7.81 13.87
C MET A 7 -66.14 -7.59 12.39
N MET A 8 -67.15 -7.36 11.55
CA MET A 8 -66.96 -7.04 10.13
C MET A 8 -66.25 -5.69 9.96
N TYR A 9 -66.66 -4.68 10.72
CA TYR A 9 -66.01 -3.36 10.72
C TYR A 9 -64.54 -3.45 11.14
N GLU A 10 -64.24 -4.16 12.23
CA GLU A 10 -62.86 -4.37 12.71
C GLU A 10 -62.01 -5.18 11.74
N GLN A 11 -62.61 -6.13 11.01
CA GLN A 11 -61.92 -6.89 9.97
C GLN A 11 -61.60 -6.01 8.75
N SER A 12 -62.56 -5.20 8.28
CA SER A 12 -62.33 -4.26 7.19
C SER A 12 -61.34 -3.16 7.55
N MET A 13 -61.39 -2.63 8.78
CA MET A 13 -60.43 -1.66 9.28
C MET A 13 -59.02 -2.25 9.32
N ARG A 14 -58.84 -3.48 9.82
CA ARG A 14 -57.56 -4.19 9.78
C ARG A 14 -57.05 -4.37 8.35
N GLY A 15 -57.93 -4.68 7.39
CA GLY A 15 -57.57 -4.77 5.98
C GLY A 15 -57.05 -3.46 5.40
N VAL A 16 -57.70 -2.34 5.74
CA VAL A 16 -57.30 -0.99 5.32
C VAL A 16 -55.96 -0.59 5.95
N THR A 17 -55.77 -0.77 7.26
CA THR A 17 -54.52 -0.42 7.94
C THR A 17 -53.35 -1.27 7.46
N ASN A 18 -53.57 -2.57 7.20
CA ASN A 18 -52.55 -3.44 6.61
C ASN A 18 -52.19 -2.98 5.20
N SER A 19 -53.19 -2.60 4.40
CA SER A 19 -52.98 -2.16 3.03
C SER A 19 -52.25 -0.83 2.93
N GLN A 20 -52.54 0.09 3.86
CA GLN A 20 -51.83 1.35 4.02
C GLN A 20 -50.38 1.12 4.45
N SER A 21 -50.14 0.20 5.39
CA SER A 21 -48.79 -0.17 5.82
C SER A 21 -47.94 -0.73 4.67
N LEU A 22 -48.50 -1.62 3.84
CA LEU A 22 -47.81 -2.19 2.68
C LEU A 22 -47.51 -1.15 1.59
N TRP A 23 -48.45 -0.23 1.36
CA TRP A 23 -48.23 0.86 0.40
C TRP A 23 -47.08 1.78 0.85
N LEU A 24 -47.06 2.13 2.14
CA LEU A 24 -45.98 2.93 2.72
C LEU A 24 -44.63 2.21 2.67
N SER A 25 -44.59 0.88 2.91
CA SER A 25 -43.32 0.13 2.80
C SER A 25 -42.78 0.09 1.38
N TYR A 26 -43.62 -0.08 0.36
CA TYR A 26 -43.15 0.01 -1.04
C TYR A 26 -42.73 1.43 -1.41
N GLY A 27 -43.41 2.45 -0.88
CA GLY A 27 -42.98 3.85 -1.02
C GLY A 27 -41.63 4.12 -0.37
N GLU A 28 -41.36 3.53 0.79
CA GLU A 28 -40.05 3.60 1.47
C GLU A 28 -38.96 2.92 0.66
N GLN A 29 -39.21 1.71 0.14
CA GLN A 29 -38.26 1.01 -0.75
C GLN A 29 -37.97 1.82 -2.04
N MET A 30 -38.99 2.45 -2.61
CA MET A 30 -38.87 3.31 -3.78
C MET A 30 -38.11 4.62 -3.46
N SER A 31 -38.23 5.14 -2.23
CA SER A 31 -37.49 6.34 -1.83
C SER A 31 -36.03 6.07 -1.48
N THR A 32 -35.74 4.91 -0.88
CA THR A 32 -34.41 4.53 -0.39
C THR A 32 -33.58 3.79 -1.44
N GLY A 33 -34.22 3.19 -2.44
CA GLY A 33 -33.58 2.28 -3.38
C GLY A 33 -33.18 0.94 -2.75
N LYS A 34 -33.60 0.68 -1.50
CA LYS A 34 -33.23 -0.52 -0.75
C LYS A 34 -34.48 -1.34 -0.45
N ARG A 35 -34.40 -2.64 -0.72
CA ARG A 35 -35.43 -3.62 -0.32
C ARG A 35 -35.42 -3.83 1.20
N ILE A 36 -34.25 -3.75 1.82
CA ILE A 36 -34.05 -3.93 3.26
C ILE A 36 -33.68 -2.57 3.88
N ASN A 37 -34.62 -1.95 4.59
CA ASN A 37 -34.38 -0.71 5.33
C ASN A 37 -34.21 -0.96 6.82
N ARG A 38 -34.85 -2.02 7.31
CA ARG A 38 -34.80 -2.44 8.71
C ARG A 38 -34.40 -3.92 8.78
N PRO A 39 -33.64 -4.35 9.81
CA PRO A 39 -33.36 -5.77 10.03
C PRO A 39 -34.60 -6.64 10.15
N SER A 40 -35.76 -6.06 10.51
CA SER A 40 -37.05 -6.76 10.56
C SER A 40 -37.61 -7.12 9.18
N ASP A 41 -37.19 -6.44 8.11
CA ASP A 41 -37.73 -6.66 6.76
C ASP A 41 -37.24 -8.00 6.19
N ASP A 42 -35.99 -8.37 6.48
CA ASP A 42 -35.37 -9.65 6.13
C ASP A 42 -34.15 -9.89 7.04
N PRO A 43 -34.32 -10.57 8.18
CA PRO A 43 -33.24 -10.72 9.17
C PRO A 43 -32.06 -11.55 8.65
N ILE A 44 -32.29 -12.46 7.70
CA ILE A 44 -31.24 -13.30 7.12
C ILE A 44 -30.38 -12.45 6.17
N ALA A 45 -31.02 -11.76 5.23
CA ALA A 45 -30.29 -10.92 4.29
C ALA A 45 -29.64 -9.71 4.98
N ALA A 46 -30.26 -9.14 6.02
CA ALA A 46 -29.65 -8.11 6.85
C ALA A 46 -28.37 -8.60 7.55
N SER A 47 -28.39 -9.82 8.12
CA SER A 47 -27.18 -10.40 8.73
C SER A 47 -26.07 -10.63 7.70
N GLN A 48 -26.40 -11.11 6.50
CA GLN A 48 -25.42 -11.33 5.43
C GLN A 48 -24.84 -10.01 4.92
N ALA A 49 -25.67 -8.97 4.78
CA ALA A 49 -25.23 -7.64 4.40
C ALA A 49 -24.22 -7.05 5.39
N VAL A 50 -24.40 -7.24 6.70
CA VAL A 50 -23.43 -6.79 7.71
C VAL A 50 -22.07 -7.47 7.55
N VAL A 51 -22.06 -8.80 7.38
CA VAL A 51 -20.80 -9.56 7.17
C VAL A 51 -20.10 -9.09 5.90
N LEU A 52 -20.86 -8.85 4.84
CA LEU A 52 -20.32 -8.38 3.56
C LEU A 52 -19.77 -6.95 3.65
N SER A 53 -20.46 -6.06 4.36
CA SER A 53 -19.99 -4.69 4.62
C SER A 53 -18.68 -4.67 5.41
N GLN A 54 -18.54 -5.57 6.40
CA GLN A 54 -17.29 -5.75 7.12
C GLN A 54 -16.17 -6.22 6.19
N ALA A 55 -16.44 -7.20 5.31
CA ALA A 55 -15.48 -7.68 4.33
C ALA A 55 -15.06 -6.59 3.33
N GLN A 56 -16.00 -5.75 2.87
CA GLN A 56 -15.73 -4.59 2.01
C GLN A 56 -14.80 -3.59 2.72
N THR A 57 -15.12 -3.24 3.97
CA THR A 57 -14.31 -2.32 4.77
C THR A 57 -12.88 -2.85 4.94
N GLN A 58 -12.75 -4.13 5.26
CA GLN A 58 -11.44 -4.76 5.42
C GLN A 58 -10.64 -4.76 4.10
N ASN A 59 -11.30 -5.02 2.96
CA ASN A 59 -10.67 -4.95 1.66
C ASN A 59 -10.20 -3.52 1.31
N SER A 60 -11.00 -2.49 1.63
CA SER A 60 -10.60 -1.09 1.48
C SER A 60 -9.40 -0.71 2.35
N GLN A 61 -9.32 -1.21 3.58
CA GLN A 61 -8.15 -0.99 4.45
C GLN A 61 -6.88 -1.60 3.84
N TYR A 62 -6.97 -2.79 3.25
CA TYR A 62 -5.84 -3.39 2.53
C TYR A 62 -5.47 -2.62 1.26
N ALA A 63 -6.45 -2.08 0.52
CA ALA A 63 -6.16 -1.21 -0.63
C ALA A 63 -5.38 0.05 -0.23
N LEU A 64 -5.77 0.70 0.88
CA LEU A 64 -5.01 1.83 1.44
C LEU A 64 -3.60 1.42 1.85
N ALA A 65 -3.47 0.26 2.51
CA ALA A 65 -2.17 -0.28 2.91
C ALA A 65 -1.27 -0.59 1.71
N ARG A 66 -1.81 -1.14 0.62
CA ARG A 66 -1.08 -1.38 -0.64
C ARG A 66 -0.68 -0.07 -1.31
N SER A 67 -1.54 0.93 -1.36
CA SER A 67 -1.22 2.26 -1.91
C SER A 67 -0.04 2.91 -1.16
N PHE A 68 -0.05 2.82 0.17
CA PHE A 68 1.06 3.28 1.01
C PHE A 68 2.35 2.49 0.73
N ALA A 69 2.26 1.16 0.68
CA ALA A 69 3.38 0.28 0.36
C ALA A 69 3.98 0.60 -1.02
N THR A 70 3.15 0.73 -2.06
CA THR A 70 3.58 1.08 -3.42
C THR A 70 4.32 2.40 -3.43
N THR A 71 3.79 3.43 -2.77
CA THR A 71 4.44 4.75 -2.69
C THR A 71 5.82 4.65 -2.02
N LYS A 72 5.93 3.94 -0.90
CA LYS A 72 7.18 3.72 -0.17
C LYS A 72 8.22 2.97 -1.01
N VAL A 73 7.83 1.83 -1.58
CA VAL A 73 8.70 0.97 -2.39
C VAL A 73 9.14 1.67 -3.67
N SER A 74 8.26 2.40 -4.35
CA SER A 74 8.61 3.19 -5.54
C SER A 74 9.58 4.33 -5.22
N LEU A 75 9.39 5.02 -4.09
CA LEU A 75 10.34 6.04 -3.65
C LEU A 75 11.73 5.45 -3.40
N GLU A 76 11.80 4.32 -2.70
CA GLU A 76 13.05 3.62 -2.45
C GLU A 76 13.74 3.21 -3.76
N GLU A 77 13.01 2.59 -4.69
CA GLU A 77 13.55 2.19 -6.00
C GLU A 77 14.11 3.38 -6.79
N ASN A 78 13.43 4.53 -6.77
CA ASN A 78 13.91 5.75 -7.44
C ASN A 78 15.23 6.25 -6.83
N VAL A 79 15.37 6.21 -5.51
CA VAL A 79 16.61 6.59 -4.82
C VAL A 79 17.71 5.57 -5.12
N LEU A 80 17.43 4.27 -5.07
CA LEU A 80 18.41 3.23 -5.38
C LEU A 80 18.86 3.23 -6.84
N SER A 81 18.01 3.66 -7.77
CA SER A 81 18.41 3.90 -9.15
C SER A 81 19.47 5.01 -9.24
N GLN A 82 19.32 6.10 -8.48
CA GLN A 82 20.33 7.17 -8.42
C GLN A 82 21.61 6.72 -7.73
N VAL A 83 21.50 5.92 -6.66
CA VAL A 83 22.64 5.28 -5.99
C VAL A 83 23.41 4.39 -6.97
N THR A 84 22.70 3.60 -7.78
CA THR A 84 23.31 2.75 -8.82
C THR A 84 24.19 3.58 -9.76
N THR A 85 23.67 4.69 -10.29
CA THR A 85 24.43 5.60 -11.18
C THR A 85 25.63 6.23 -10.47
N ALA A 86 25.47 6.64 -9.20
CA ALA A 86 26.57 7.23 -8.45
C ALA A 86 27.68 6.21 -8.15
N ILE A 87 27.35 4.96 -7.80
CA ILE A 87 28.35 3.89 -7.62
C ILE A 87 29.09 3.60 -8.93
N GLN A 88 28.39 3.54 -10.06
CA GLN A 88 29.01 3.36 -11.38
C GLN A 88 29.97 4.50 -11.71
N ALA A 89 29.58 5.76 -11.44
CA ALA A 89 30.47 6.91 -11.61
C ALA A 89 31.72 6.80 -10.71
N ALA A 90 31.58 6.33 -9.46
CA ALA A 90 32.72 6.07 -8.59
C ALA A 90 33.64 4.99 -9.17
N GLN A 91 33.08 3.88 -9.67
CA GLN A 91 33.85 2.82 -10.32
C GLN A 91 34.66 3.34 -11.51
N GLU A 92 34.10 4.22 -12.34
CA GLU A 92 34.84 4.86 -13.43
C GLU A 92 36.05 5.65 -12.93
N LYS A 93 35.90 6.42 -11.84
CA LYS A 93 37.02 7.17 -11.24
C LYS A 93 38.07 6.25 -10.62
N ILE A 94 37.65 5.16 -9.99
CA ILE A 94 38.55 4.16 -9.39
C ILE A 94 39.32 3.40 -10.48
N VAL A 95 38.68 3.04 -11.59
CA VAL A 95 39.37 2.43 -12.74
C VAL A 95 40.36 3.41 -13.36
N ASN A 96 40.01 4.69 -13.48
CA ASN A 96 40.92 5.72 -13.95
C ASN A 96 42.14 5.88 -13.01
N ALA A 97 41.91 5.89 -11.70
CA ALA A 97 42.95 5.93 -10.67
C ALA A 97 43.94 4.76 -10.73
N GLY A 98 43.50 3.59 -11.21
CA GLY A 98 44.36 2.43 -11.42
C GLY A 98 45.38 2.61 -12.56
N ASN A 99 45.36 3.72 -13.29
CA ASN A 99 46.37 4.03 -14.30
C ASN A 99 47.67 4.52 -13.65
N GLY A 100 48.71 3.69 -13.67
CA GLY A 100 49.99 3.96 -13.02
C GLY A 100 50.81 5.14 -13.56
N THR A 101 50.36 5.83 -14.61
CA THR A 101 51.06 7.02 -15.17
C THR A 101 50.56 8.35 -14.60
N LEU A 102 49.61 8.35 -13.67
CA LEU A 102 49.03 9.58 -13.10
C LEU A 102 49.99 10.28 -12.12
N SER A 103 50.12 11.60 -12.26
CA SER A 103 50.84 12.42 -11.29
C SER A 103 50.08 12.54 -9.96
N ASP A 104 50.77 13.00 -8.91
CA ASP A 104 50.16 13.23 -7.60
C ASP A 104 49.02 14.28 -7.69
N ASP A 105 49.17 15.30 -8.54
CA ASP A 105 48.16 16.33 -8.78
C ASP A 105 46.92 15.76 -9.53
N ASP A 106 47.14 14.85 -10.49
CA ASP A 106 46.04 14.17 -11.18
C ASP A 106 45.25 13.28 -10.21
N ARG A 107 45.93 12.58 -9.30
CA ARG A 107 45.29 11.74 -8.28
C ARG A 107 44.52 12.58 -7.26
N ALA A 108 45.05 13.73 -6.83
CA ALA A 108 44.32 14.67 -5.97
C ALA A 108 43.04 15.22 -6.65
N SER A 109 43.09 15.43 -7.97
CA SER A 109 41.92 15.82 -8.76
C SER A 109 40.87 14.70 -8.79
N LEU A 110 41.28 13.44 -8.96
CA LEU A 110 40.37 12.28 -8.86
C LEU A 110 39.79 12.12 -7.46
N ALA A 111 40.58 12.36 -6.41
CA ALA A 111 40.10 12.33 -5.03
C ALA A 111 38.97 13.35 -4.81
N THR A 112 39.13 14.56 -5.34
CA THR A 112 38.09 15.61 -5.28
C THR A 112 36.80 15.18 -5.99
N ASN A 113 36.93 14.53 -7.16
CA ASN A 113 35.76 13.99 -7.87
C ASN A 113 35.07 12.88 -7.08
N LEU A 114 35.83 11.96 -6.50
CA LEU A 114 35.29 10.87 -5.68
C LEU A 114 34.64 11.39 -4.40
N GLN A 115 35.19 12.43 -3.77
CA GLN A 115 34.57 13.10 -2.63
C GLN A 115 33.18 13.62 -2.99
N GLY A 116 33.04 14.28 -4.14
CA GLY A 116 31.72 14.74 -4.62
C GLY A 116 30.71 13.60 -4.81
N ILE A 117 31.16 12.46 -5.35
CA ILE A 117 30.31 11.27 -5.52
C ILE A 117 29.93 10.66 -4.17
N ARG A 118 30.88 10.59 -3.23
CA ARG A 118 30.66 10.12 -1.86
C ARG A 118 29.64 10.99 -1.13
N ASP A 119 29.72 12.30 -1.26
CA ASP A 119 28.77 13.24 -0.68
C ASP A 119 27.38 13.11 -1.31
N GLN A 120 27.31 12.90 -2.63
CA GLN A 120 26.06 12.60 -3.32
C GLN A 120 25.43 11.30 -2.79
N LEU A 121 26.20 10.23 -2.65
CA LEU A 121 25.74 8.96 -2.08
C LEU A 121 25.26 9.12 -0.64
N MET A 122 25.96 9.93 0.16
CA MET A 122 25.57 10.22 1.54
C MET A 122 24.22 10.93 1.60
N ASN A 123 23.99 11.92 0.73
CA ASN A 123 22.71 12.61 0.62
C ASN A 123 21.59 11.65 0.18
N LEU A 124 21.87 10.74 -0.75
CA LEU A 124 20.91 9.72 -1.17
C LEU A 124 20.57 8.74 -0.05
N ALA A 125 21.57 8.27 0.71
CA ALA A 125 21.37 7.39 1.85
C ALA A 125 20.63 8.06 3.03
N ASN A 126 20.66 9.39 3.09
CA ASN A 126 19.89 10.20 4.02
C ASN A 126 18.64 10.85 3.35
N SER A 127 18.08 10.23 2.30
CA SER A 127 16.86 10.70 1.65
C SER A 127 15.61 10.59 2.56
N THR A 128 14.63 11.47 2.32
CA THR A 128 13.37 11.52 3.06
C THR A 128 12.13 11.33 2.19
N ASP A 129 11.00 10.97 2.78
CA ASP A 129 9.73 10.66 2.10
C ASP A 129 8.83 11.88 1.77
N GLY A 130 9.42 13.08 1.70
CA GLY A 130 8.69 14.33 1.47
C GLY A 130 8.03 14.91 2.73
N ASN A 131 7.75 14.09 3.75
CA ASN A 131 7.31 14.54 5.08
C ASN A 131 8.49 14.70 6.05
N GLY A 132 9.72 14.68 5.55
CA GLY A 132 10.94 14.79 6.34
C GLY A 132 11.35 13.50 7.06
N ARG A 133 10.69 12.36 6.80
CA ARG A 133 11.06 11.07 7.41
C ARG A 133 12.09 10.34 6.58
N TYR A 134 13.19 9.95 7.21
CA TYR A 134 14.28 9.23 6.55
C TYR A 134 13.86 7.81 6.14
N ILE A 135 14.13 7.45 4.88
CA ILE A 135 13.60 6.21 4.29
C ILE A 135 14.43 4.97 4.64
N PHE A 136 15.74 5.14 4.88
CA PHE A 136 16.67 4.04 5.22
C PHE A 136 16.93 3.91 6.74
N SER A 137 16.26 4.70 7.58
CA SER A 137 16.44 4.66 9.05
C SER A 137 15.59 3.59 9.76
N GLY A 138 14.94 2.67 9.03
CA GLY A 138 14.00 1.71 9.62
C GLY A 138 12.89 2.42 10.38
N TYR A 139 12.51 1.93 11.57
CA TYR A 139 11.54 2.63 12.43
C TYR A 139 12.05 3.94 13.05
N LYS A 140 13.35 4.25 13.02
CA LYS A 140 13.91 5.52 13.53
C LYS A 140 13.84 6.65 12.49
N THR A 141 12.64 6.90 11.98
CA THR A 141 12.43 7.78 10.82
C THR A 141 12.73 9.27 11.05
N GLU A 142 12.88 9.72 12.29
CA GLU A 142 13.10 11.13 12.65
C GLU A 142 14.59 11.52 12.69
N ALA A 143 15.50 10.55 12.54
CA ALA A 143 16.94 10.78 12.54
C ALA A 143 17.58 10.25 11.26
N ALA A 144 18.62 10.94 10.79
CA ALA A 144 19.40 10.53 9.64
C ALA A 144 19.92 9.09 9.80
N ALA A 145 19.91 8.34 8.71
CA ALA A 145 20.31 6.94 8.70
C ALA A 145 21.82 6.81 8.90
N PHE A 146 22.60 7.73 8.31
CA PHE A 146 24.05 7.74 8.35
C PHE A 146 24.59 9.05 8.91
N ASP A 147 25.66 8.94 9.69
CA ASP A 147 26.44 10.09 10.12
C ASP A 147 27.23 10.68 8.94
N GLN A 148 27.08 11.98 8.71
CA GLN A 148 27.64 12.66 7.54
C GLN A 148 29.17 12.57 7.47
N ALA A 149 29.85 12.62 8.62
CA ALA A 149 31.30 12.66 8.70
C ALA A 149 31.91 11.26 8.62
N THR A 150 31.39 10.32 9.42
CA THR A 150 31.98 8.99 9.61
C THR A 150 31.42 7.93 8.67
N GLY A 151 30.23 8.15 8.09
CA GLY A 151 29.54 7.13 7.30
C GLY A 151 29.01 5.96 8.15
N ASP A 152 28.99 6.10 9.48
CA ASP A 152 28.43 5.11 10.37
C ASP A 152 26.90 5.12 10.33
N TYR A 153 26.30 3.93 10.28
CA TYR A 153 24.86 3.79 10.40
C TYR A 153 24.38 4.10 11.84
N LYS A 154 23.39 4.99 11.96
CA LYS A 154 22.73 5.38 13.22
C LYS A 154 21.21 5.11 13.22
N GLY A 155 20.67 4.58 12.13
CA GLY A 155 19.26 4.24 12.00
C GLY A 155 18.79 3.07 12.87
N GLY A 156 17.55 2.64 12.66
CA GLY A 156 16.96 1.48 13.33
C GLY A 156 17.19 0.21 12.52
N GLY A 157 17.62 -0.88 13.18
CA GLY A 157 17.88 -2.17 12.53
C GLY A 157 16.63 -3.01 12.22
N THR A 158 15.43 -2.42 12.26
CA THR A 158 14.19 -3.14 11.94
C THR A 158 13.51 -2.44 10.76
N PRO A 159 13.32 -3.16 9.64
CA PRO A 159 12.62 -2.61 8.49
C PRO A 159 11.11 -2.49 8.76
N ILE A 160 10.46 -1.57 8.05
CA ILE A 160 9.02 -1.34 8.13
C ILE A 160 8.29 -2.43 7.33
N SER A 161 7.27 -3.00 7.96
CA SER A 161 6.40 -4.01 7.35
C SER A 161 4.96 -3.54 7.38
N GLN A 162 4.19 -3.92 6.36
CA GLN A 162 2.79 -3.56 6.20
C GLN A 162 1.97 -4.81 5.87
N GLN A 163 0.81 -4.95 6.53
CA GLN A 163 -0.18 -5.95 6.15
C GLN A 163 -0.93 -5.43 4.91
N VAL A 164 -0.79 -6.16 3.80
CA VAL A 164 -1.28 -5.79 2.46
C VAL A 164 -2.44 -6.67 1.98
N ASP A 165 -2.67 -7.77 2.70
CA ASP A 165 -3.83 -8.64 2.60
C ASP A 165 -4.06 -9.37 3.93
N SER A 166 -5.22 -9.99 4.09
CA SER A 166 -5.63 -10.84 5.20
C SER A 166 -4.57 -11.84 5.68
N ALA A 167 -3.88 -12.50 4.75
CA ALA A 167 -2.84 -13.49 5.04
C ALA A 167 -1.44 -13.04 4.62
N ARG A 168 -1.25 -11.76 4.23
CA ARG A 168 0.01 -11.26 3.68
C ARG A 168 0.51 -10.02 4.40
N THR A 169 1.66 -10.17 5.04
CA THR A 169 2.49 -9.05 5.52
C THR A 169 3.73 -8.95 4.65
N MET A 170 4.06 -7.75 4.21
CA MET A 170 5.17 -7.46 3.31
C MET A 170 6.12 -6.46 3.97
N GLN A 171 7.43 -6.68 3.86
CA GLN A 171 8.44 -5.68 4.17
C GLN A 171 8.44 -4.62 3.06
N ILE A 172 8.18 -3.36 3.41
CA ILE A 172 8.00 -2.25 2.46
C ILE A 172 9.13 -1.21 2.55
N SER A 173 10.22 -1.54 3.23
CA SER A 173 11.43 -0.73 3.28
C SER A 173 12.67 -1.59 3.51
N HIS A 174 13.84 -1.13 3.08
CA HIS A 174 15.13 -1.62 3.58
C HIS A 174 15.82 -0.60 4.49
N THR A 175 16.56 -1.11 5.47
CA THR A 175 17.43 -0.32 6.33
C THR A 175 18.71 0.07 5.59
N GLY A 176 19.35 1.16 6.01
CA GLY A 176 20.62 1.59 5.45
C GLY A 176 21.70 0.52 5.54
N THR A 177 21.68 -0.30 6.58
CA THR A 177 22.59 -1.46 6.69
C THR A 177 22.37 -2.50 5.61
N GLU A 178 21.12 -2.81 5.26
CA GLU A 178 20.79 -3.78 4.19
C GLU A 178 21.17 -3.27 2.78
N VAL A 179 21.34 -1.96 2.62
CA VAL A 179 21.60 -1.34 1.31
C VAL A 179 23.07 -0.94 1.14
N PHE A 180 23.65 -0.27 2.14
CA PHE A 180 24.95 0.41 2.05
C PHE A 180 26.03 -0.20 2.95
N ASP A 181 25.69 -1.17 3.82
CA ASP A 181 26.62 -1.82 4.75
C ASP A 181 26.47 -3.35 4.74
N SER A 182 26.25 -3.91 3.55
CA SER A 182 26.14 -5.34 3.34
C SER A 182 26.53 -5.72 1.93
N PHE A 183 26.99 -6.96 1.77
CA PHE A 183 27.19 -7.60 0.48
C PHE A 183 26.31 -8.82 0.31
N THR A 184 26.13 -9.21 -0.95
CA THR A 184 25.51 -10.48 -1.32
C THR A 184 26.39 -11.66 -0.90
N SER A 185 25.80 -12.85 -0.80
CA SER A 185 26.51 -14.07 -0.39
C SER A 185 27.64 -14.50 -1.34
N ASN A 186 27.64 -13.99 -2.58
CA ASN A 186 28.64 -14.24 -3.60
C ASN A 186 29.62 -13.06 -3.79
N ALA A 187 29.81 -12.24 -2.75
CA ALA A 187 30.78 -11.15 -2.76
C ALA A 187 32.17 -11.65 -3.16
N LYS A 188 32.89 -10.85 -3.97
CA LYS A 188 34.29 -11.12 -4.30
C LYS A 188 35.12 -10.98 -3.03
N PRO A 189 35.84 -12.02 -2.57
CA PRO A 189 36.64 -11.95 -1.37
C PRO A 189 37.92 -11.15 -1.61
N GLU A 190 38.55 -10.69 -0.53
CA GLU A 190 39.89 -10.09 -0.60
C GLU A 190 40.95 -11.17 -0.88
N PRO A 191 41.96 -10.90 -1.74
CA PRO A 191 42.99 -11.89 -2.09
C PRO A 191 43.82 -12.40 -0.90
N ASP A 192 43.95 -11.58 0.14
CA ASP A 192 44.67 -11.91 1.38
C ASP A 192 43.85 -12.71 2.40
N GLY A 193 42.58 -12.98 2.09
CA GLY A 193 41.64 -13.67 2.98
C GLY A 193 41.11 -12.81 4.13
N SER A 194 41.40 -11.50 4.15
CA SER A 194 40.84 -10.57 5.12
C SER A 194 39.33 -10.38 4.91
N ALA A 195 38.64 -9.97 5.97
CA ALA A 195 37.23 -9.61 5.86
C ALA A 195 37.09 -8.36 4.97
N PRO A 196 36.24 -8.40 3.93
CA PRO A 196 36.02 -7.24 3.09
C PRO A 196 35.27 -6.16 3.89
N GLU A 197 35.62 -4.89 3.66
CA GLU A 197 34.86 -3.75 4.20
C GLU A 197 33.52 -3.68 3.48
N THR A 198 32.41 -3.70 4.23
CA THR A 198 31.05 -3.73 3.69
C THR A 198 30.43 -2.35 3.55
N ASN A 199 30.90 -1.38 4.32
CA ASN A 199 30.33 -0.04 4.34
C ASN A 199 30.80 0.75 3.12
N LEU A 200 29.86 1.08 2.23
CA LEU A 200 30.13 1.83 0.99
C LEU A 200 30.90 3.13 1.22
N PHE A 201 30.60 3.85 2.30
CA PHE A 201 31.25 5.12 2.61
C PHE A 201 32.70 4.90 3.03
N LYS A 202 32.97 3.89 3.87
CA LYS A 202 34.35 3.54 4.27
C LYS A 202 35.18 3.05 3.09
N ILE A 203 34.58 2.33 2.15
CA ILE A 203 35.24 1.92 0.90
C ILE A 203 35.69 3.16 0.11
N LEU A 204 34.79 4.13 -0.08
CA LEU A 204 35.09 5.38 -0.79
C LEU A 204 36.12 6.23 -0.04
N ASP A 205 35.95 6.38 1.28
CA ASP A 205 36.84 7.18 2.13
C ASP A 205 38.27 6.62 2.08
N SER A 206 38.43 5.28 2.11
CA SER A 206 39.75 4.64 1.96
C SER A 206 40.40 4.88 0.60
N ALA A 207 39.60 4.94 -0.48
CA ALA A 207 40.11 5.23 -1.82
C ALA A 207 40.52 6.71 -1.97
N ILE A 208 39.74 7.62 -1.39
CA ILE A 208 40.02 9.06 -1.36
C ILE A 208 41.32 9.31 -0.58
N GLU A 209 41.52 8.63 0.56
CA GLU A 209 42.75 8.71 1.34
C GLU A 209 43.96 8.22 0.54
N ALA A 210 43.83 7.07 -0.14
CA ALA A 210 44.90 6.54 -1.00
C ALA A 210 45.27 7.51 -2.14
N LEU A 211 44.29 8.15 -2.77
CA LEU A 211 44.52 9.12 -3.85
C LEU A 211 45.19 10.41 -3.39
N ASN A 212 44.90 10.85 -2.17
CA ASN A 212 45.53 12.03 -1.58
C ASN A 212 46.92 11.76 -1.01
N THR A 213 47.35 10.49 -0.94
CA THR A 213 48.66 10.12 -0.44
C THR A 213 49.72 10.29 -1.55
N PRO A 214 50.74 11.15 -1.36
CA PRO A 214 51.82 11.31 -2.34
C PRO A 214 52.68 10.04 -2.43
N ILE A 215 52.87 9.52 -3.65
CA ILE A 215 53.62 8.28 -3.91
C ILE A 215 55.10 8.60 -4.16
N GLY A 216 55.39 9.62 -4.99
CA GLY A 216 56.76 9.94 -5.39
C GLY A 216 57.45 8.76 -6.10
N GLU A 217 58.73 8.54 -5.82
CA GLU A 217 59.52 7.39 -6.33
C GLU A 217 59.52 6.18 -5.38
N ASP A 218 58.61 6.15 -4.41
CA ASP A 218 58.55 5.10 -3.38
C ASP A 218 57.72 3.90 -3.85
N GLU A 219 58.41 2.81 -4.21
CA GLU A 219 57.80 1.56 -4.68
C GLU A 219 56.83 0.95 -3.66
N THR A 220 57.11 1.07 -2.36
CA THR A 220 56.22 0.54 -1.31
C THR A 220 54.90 1.32 -1.25
N LYS A 221 54.95 2.65 -1.45
CA LYS A 221 53.73 3.46 -1.54
C LYS A 221 52.95 3.21 -2.82
N ALA A 222 53.62 2.94 -3.94
CA ALA A 222 52.98 2.60 -5.20
C ALA A 222 52.22 1.25 -5.09
N GLU A 223 52.82 0.25 -4.45
CA GLU A 223 52.16 -1.03 -4.15
C GLU A 223 50.96 -0.84 -3.22
N ALA A 224 51.12 -0.08 -2.13
CA ALA A 224 50.04 0.20 -1.19
C ALA A 224 48.86 0.95 -1.85
N PHE A 225 49.16 1.93 -2.72
CA PHE A 225 48.15 2.63 -3.51
C PHE A 225 47.39 1.66 -4.42
N THR A 226 48.11 0.83 -5.18
CA THR A 226 47.50 -0.14 -6.10
C THR A 226 46.58 -1.10 -5.35
N ALA A 227 47.04 -1.63 -4.21
CA ALA A 227 46.25 -2.51 -3.36
C ALA A 227 44.98 -1.83 -2.82
N ALA A 228 45.06 -0.56 -2.42
CA ALA A 228 43.92 0.22 -1.93
C ALA A 228 42.88 0.49 -3.03
N ILE A 229 43.32 0.89 -4.23
CA ILE A 229 42.45 1.12 -5.38
C ILE A 229 41.78 -0.18 -5.84
N ASP A 230 42.51 -1.28 -5.87
CA ASP A 230 41.97 -2.59 -6.22
C ASP A 230 40.95 -3.08 -5.18
N LYS A 231 41.21 -2.84 -3.89
CA LYS A 231 40.27 -3.12 -2.79
C LYS A 231 39.01 -2.29 -2.93
N ALA A 232 39.14 -0.99 -3.21
CA ALA A 232 38.01 -0.11 -3.45
C ALA A 232 37.18 -0.56 -4.66
N ASN A 233 37.81 -1.00 -5.75
CA ASN A 233 37.12 -1.51 -6.93
C ASN A 233 36.28 -2.77 -6.63
N ARG A 234 36.87 -3.72 -5.88
CA ARG A 234 36.15 -4.92 -5.41
C ARG A 234 34.98 -4.54 -4.49
N GLY A 235 35.23 -3.68 -3.50
CA GLY A 235 34.22 -3.19 -2.56
C GLY A 235 33.06 -2.48 -3.26
N LEU A 236 33.32 -1.59 -4.22
CA LEU A 236 32.29 -0.92 -5.01
C LEU A 236 31.50 -1.90 -5.89
N SER A 237 32.18 -2.89 -6.48
CA SER A 237 31.51 -3.94 -7.25
C SER A 237 30.56 -4.78 -6.38
N ASN A 238 31.00 -5.14 -5.18
CA ASN A 238 30.18 -5.89 -4.23
C ASN A 238 29.00 -5.03 -3.71
N SER A 239 29.24 -3.74 -3.44
CA SER A 239 28.20 -2.77 -3.05
C SER A 239 27.15 -2.59 -4.14
N LEU A 240 27.59 -2.45 -5.40
CA LEU A 240 26.70 -2.35 -6.55
C LEU A 240 25.81 -3.58 -6.69
N ASN A 241 26.38 -4.78 -6.55
CA ASN A 241 25.62 -6.02 -6.59
C ASN A 241 24.59 -6.12 -5.46
N ASN A 242 24.92 -5.63 -4.26
CA ASN A 242 23.97 -5.55 -3.15
C ASN A 242 22.80 -4.63 -3.50
N VAL A 243 23.08 -3.40 -3.93
CA VAL A 243 22.05 -2.43 -4.34
C VAL A 243 21.17 -3.00 -5.45
N LEU A 244 21.75 -3.63 -6.48
CA LEU A 244 20.98 -4.25 -7.57
C LEU A 244 20.10 -5.40 -7.08
N THR A 245 20.55 -6.16 -6.07
CA THR A 245 19.75 -7.23 -5.44
C THR A 245 18.56 -6.65 -4.69
N VAL A 246 18.78 -5.58 -3.92
CA VAL A 246 17.70 -4.87 -3.23
C VAL A 246 16.70 -4.29 -4.23
N ARG A 247 17.17 -3.69 -5.33
CA ARG A 247 16.29 -3.18 -6.40
C ARG A 247 15.47 -4.29 -7.06
N ALA A 248 16.06 -5.46 -7.29
CA ALA A 248 15.34 -6.61 -7.82
C ALA A 248 14.22 -7.07 -6.86
N ASP A 249 14.50 -7.09 -5.56
CA ASP A 249 13.50 -7.38 -4.53
C ASP A 249 12.37 -6.32 -4.47
N LEU A 250 12.70 -5.03 -4.55
CA LEU A 250 11.71 -3.96 -4.67
C LEU A 250 10.83 -4.13 -5.93
N GLY A 251 11.43 -4.52 -7.06
CA GLY A 251 10.70 -4.82 -8.29
C GLY A 251 9.70 -5.97 -8.12
N ILE A 252 10.09 -7.05 -7.43
CA ILE A 252 9.19 -8.16 -7.09
C ILE A 252 8.06 -7.69 -6.18
N LYS A 253 8.36 -6.85 -5.17
CA LYS A 253 7.34 -6.28 -4.28
C LYS A 253 6.34 -5.40 -5.03
N LEU A 254 6.79 -4.58 -5.99
CA LEU A 254 5.89 -3.76 -6.82
C LEU A 254 4.96 -4.61 -7.70
N ASP A 255 5.48 -5.67 -8.33
CA ASP A 255 4.67 -6.61 -9.12
C ASP A 255 3.64 -7.34 -8.24
N GLU A 256 4.05 -7.79 -7.04
CA GLU A 256 3.15 -8.42 -6.10
C GLU A 256 2.06 -7.46 -5.61
N LEU A 257 2.41 -6.22 -5.26
CA LEU A 257 1.45 -5.20 -4.85
C LEU A 257 0.43 -4.93 -5.96
N GLY A 258 0.86 -4.83 -7.22
CA GLY A 258 -0.04 -4.68 -8.37
C GLY A 258 -1.01 -5.86 -8.53
N LYS A 259 -0.53 -7.10 -8.35
CA LYS A 259 -1.38 -8.31 -8.39
C LYS A 259 -2.38 -8.36 -7.24
N LEU A 260 -1.94 -8.01 -6.03
CA LEU A 260 -2.83 -7.96 -4.86
C LEU A 260 -3.88 -6.85 -5.00
N ASP A 261 -3.53 -5.76 -5.68
CA ASP A 261 -4.48 -4.67 -5.92
C ASP A 261 -5.56 -5.08 -6.91
N ALA A 262 -5.19 -5.66 -8.05
CA ALA A 262 -6.15 -6.23 -9.00
C ALA A 262 -7.07 -7.27 -8.35
N LEU A 263 -6.51 -8.18 -7.54
CA LEU A 263 -7.30 -9.16 -6.78
C LEU A 263 -8.22 -8.50 -5.73
N GLY A 264 -7.80 -7.38 -5.16
CA GLY A 264 -8.60 -6.56 -4.24
C GLY A 264 -9.75 -5.87 -4.95
N GLU A 265 -9.53 -5.34 -6.15
CA GLU A 265 -10.57 -4.72 -7.00
C GLU A 265 -11.62 -5.75 -7.44
N ASP A 266 -11.20 -6.94 -7.87
CA ASP A 266 -12.11 -8.03 -8.22
C ASP A 266 -12.98 -8.46 -7.02
N ARG A 267 -12.36 -8.58 -5.84
CA ARG A 267 -13.09 -8.83 -4.58
C ARG A 267 -14.09 -7.71 -4.27
N ALA A 268 -13.69 -6.45 -4.42
CA ALA A 268 -14.56 -5.31 -4.17
C ALA A 268 -15.78 -5.32 -5.11
N LEU A 269 -15.56 -5.62 -6.39
CA LEU A 269 -16.64 -5.74 -7.37
C LEU A 269 -17.60 -6.87 -7.02
N GLY A 270 -17.07 -8.08 -6.75
CA GLY A 270 -17.88 -9.24 -6.39
C GLY A 270 -18.69 -9.00 -5.10
N GLN A 271 -18.08 -8.37 -4.10
CA GLN A 271 -18.76 -7.99 -2.86
C GLN A 271 -19.83 -6.93 -3.09
N THR A 272 -19.58 -5.95 -3.97
CA THR A 272 -20.57 -4.93 -4.32
C THR A 272 -21.78 -5.54 -5.04
N GLN A 273 -21.55 -6.48 -5.96
CA GLN A 273 -22.63 -7.21 -6.63
C GLN A 273 -23.43 -8.07 -5.64
N GLN A 274 -22.76 -8.79 -4.73
CA GLN A 274 -23.44 -9.56 -3.69
C GLN A 274 -24.27 -8.67 -2.77
N MET A 275 -23.75 -7.49 -2.40
CA MET A 275 -24.47 -6.52 -1.58
C MET A 275 -25.71 -6.04 -2.31
N SER A 276 -25.56 -5.64 -3.58
CA SER A 276 -26.65 -5.20 -4.43
C SER A 276 -27.78 -6.24 -4.51
N ASN A 277 -27.43 -7.51 -4.76
CA ASN A 277 -28.40 -8.61 -4.79
C ASN A 277 -29.15 -8.83 -3.46
N LEU A 278 -28.54 -8.48 -2.33
CA LEU A 278 -29.16 -8.63 -1.01
C LEU A 278 -30.07 -7.46 -0.66
N VAL A 279 -29.59 -6.23 -0.88
CA VAL A 279 -30.21 -5.02 -0.30
C VAL A 279 -30.87 -4.10 -1.32
N ASP A 280 -30.50 -4.14 -2.60
CA ASP A 280 -31.05 -3.21 -3.60
C ASP A 280 -32.45 -3.63 -4.04
N VAL A 281 -33.24 -2.63 -4.41
CA VAL A 281 -34.61 -2.84 -4.87
C VAL A 281 -34.66 -3.25 -6.35
N ASP A 282 -35.52 -4.24 -6.67
CA ASP A 282 -36.01 -4.41 -8.04
C ASP A 282 -37.08 -3.36 -8.31
N TRP A 283 -36.66 -2.27 -8.96
CA TRP A 283 -37.53 -1.14 -9.29
C TRP A 283 -38.78 -1.56 -10.06
N ASN A 284 -38.70 -2.54 -10.96
CA ASN A 284 -39.84 -2.96 -11.75
C ASN A 284 -40.89 -3.63 -10.85
N SER A 285 -40.44 -4.54 -9.99
CA SER A 285 -41.31 -5.25 -9.04
C SER A 285 -41.92 -4.30 -8.02
N VAL A 286 -41.14 -3.36 -7.47
CA VAL A 286 -41.61 -2.41 -6.44
C VAL A 286 -42.54 -1.37 -7.01
N ILE A 287 -42.29 -0.82 -8.19
CA ILE A 287 -43.22 0.13 -8.84
C ILE A 287 -44.56 -0.57 -9.14
N SER A 288 -44.51 -1.80 -9.64
CA SER A 288 -45.72 -2.61 -9.90
C SER A 288 -46.50 -2.87 -8.61
N SER A 289 -45.82 -3.34 -7.55
CA SER A 289 -46.43 -3.63 -6.25
C SER A 289 -46.98 -2.37 -5.57
N TYR A 290 -46.26 -1.25 -5.65
CA TYR A 290 -46.70 0.04 -5.13
C TYR A 290 -48.00 0.50 -5.81
N THR A 291 -48.06 0.42 -7.15
CA THR A 291 -49.24 0.82 -7.92
C THR A 291 -50.43 -0.10 -7.64
N MET A 292 -50.21 -1.42 -7.57
CA MET A 292 -51.23 -2.40 -7.22
C MET A 292 -51.79 -2.14 -5.82
N GLN A 293 -50.91 -1.88 -4.85
CA GLN A 293 -51.28 -1.64 -3.46
C GLN A 293 -52.00 -0.30 -3.28
N GLN A 294 -51.62 0.73 -4.06
CA GLN A 294 -52.33 2.01 -4.12
C GLN A 294 -53.77 1.81 -4.62
N ALA A 295 -53.96 1.05 -5.70
CA ALA A 295 -55.28 0.74 -6.24
C ALA A 295 -56.12 -0.10 -5.26
N ALA A 296 -55.51 -1.12 -4.64
CA ALA A 296 -56.16 -1.96 -3.63
C ALA A 296 -56.59 -1.15 -2.38
N LEU A 297 -55.77 -0.20 -1.95
CA LEU A 297 -56.09 0.69 -0.84
C LEU A 297 -57.28 1.62 -1.17
N GLN A 298 -57.31 2.21 -2.37
CA GLN A 298 -58.45 3.00 -2.85
C GLN A 298 -59.74 2.17 -2.92
N ALA A 299 -59.66 0.95 -3.44
CA ALA A 299 -60.79 0.02 -3.51
C ALA A 299 -61.27 -0.39 -2.10
N SER A 300 -60.35 -0.61 -1.15
CA SER A 300 -60.68 -0.95 0.24
C SER A 300 -61.39 0.20 0.95
N TYR A 301 -60.95 1.44 0.75
CA TYR A 301 -61.67 2.62 1.26
C TYR A 301 -63.08 2.73 0.69
N LYS A 302 -63.23 2.46 -0.62
CA LYS A 302 -64.54 2.48 -1.27
C LYS A 302 -65.48 1.39 -0.72
N ALA A 303 -65.00 0.15 -0.63
CA ALA A 303 -65.78 -0.97 -0.08
C ALA A 303 -66.17 -0.76 1.39
N PHE A 304 -65.27 -0.18 2.20
CA PHE A 304 -65.56 0.19 3.59
C PHE A 304 -66.64 1.26 3.68
N SER A 305 -66.55 2.31 2.84
CA SER A 305 -67.59 3.35 2.76
C SER A 305 -68.94 2.77 2.34
N ASP A 306 -68.96 1.81 1.42
CA ASP A 306 -70.21 1.19 0.93
C ASP A 306 -70.83 0.26 1.99
N MET A 307 -70.03 -0.48 2.77
CA MET A 307 -70.51 -1.29 3.90
C MET A 307 -71.11 -0.45 5.03
N GLN A 308 -70.51 0.70 5.36
CA GLN A 308 -71.11 1.65 6.30
C GLN A 308 -72.48 2.14 5.83
N GLY A 309 -72.64 2.36 4.51
CA GLY A 309 -73.92 2.73 3.90
C GLY A 309 -75.01 1.65 3.98
N MET A 310 -74.66 0.37 3.80
CA MET A 310 -75.64 -0.74 3.85
C MET A 310 -76.10 -1.09 5.28
N SER A 311 -75.21 -1.01 6.28
CA SER A 311 -75.52 -1.38 7.67
C SER A 311 -76.52 -0.44 8.35
N LEU A 312 -76.68 0.80 7.87
CA LEU A 312 -77.57 1.81 8.46
C LEU A 312 -78.96 1.88 7.80
N PHE A 313 -79.14 1.36 6.58
CA PHE A 313 -80.40 1.52 5.83
C PHE A 313 -81.14 0.22 5.48
N GLN A 314 -80.58 -0.97 5.74
CA GLN A 314 -81.23 -2.24 5.36
C GLN A 314 -81.59 -3.19 6.52
N MET A 315 -81.27 -2.86 7.78
CA MET A 315 -81.74 -3.65 8.95
C MET A 315 -83.09 -3.18 9.54
N ASN A 316 -83.74 -2.17 8.95
CA ASN A 316 -85.06 -1.67 9.35
C ASN A 316 -86.06 -1.70 8.18
N LYS A 317 -86.28 -2.88 7.58
CA LYS A 317 -87.53 -3.22 6.90
C LYS A 317 -87.95 -4.62 7.29
#